data_AF-A0A4V3GFC6-F1
#
_entry.id   AF-A0A4V3GFC6-F1
#
_cell.length_a   1.000
_cell.length_b   1.000
_cell.length_c   1.000
_cell.angle_alpha   90.00
_cell.angle_beta   90.00
_cell.angle_gamma   90.00
#
_symmetry.space_group_name_H-M   'P 1'
#
loop_
_entity.id
_entity.type
_entity.pdbx_description
1 polymer ?
#
loop_
_entity_poly.entity_id
_entity_poly.type
_entity_poly.pdbx_seq_one_letter_code
_entity_poly.pdbx_strand_id
1 'polypeptide(L)'
;MSDRDASSHAEAGVKVPKEPEDPLPGEVEPTPEEDAAQAVMQWLTENPDTNAGSVCILRDHKTVVVYWKGDPPADLQRFVAGQPVPVAIRKATYSRAELVAAARSLLEANKGVISSAGPNDDFSGVGISLSSKAPETALAALRALRAQSEVPIEFRGVRDVIYGRPSSRTFD
;
A
#
# COMPACT_ATOMS: atom_id res chain seq x y z
N MET A 1 -43.75 52.88 22.67
CA MET A 1 -43.05 53.24 23.91
C MET A 1 -43.83 52.66 25.08
N SER A 2 -43.11 52.10 26.06
CA SER A 2 -43.55 51.60 27.39
C SER A 2 -43.95 50.11 27.51
N ASP A 3 -42.93 49.33 27.92
CA ASP A 3 -42.82 48.59 29.19
C ASP A 3 -43.83 47.50 29.66
N ARG A 4 -43.20 46.36 30.04
CA ARG A 4 -43.47 45.40 31.14
C ARG A 4 -44.18 44.05 30.90
N ASP A 5 -43.35 43.01 31.11
CA ASP A 5 -43.48 41.86 32.03
C ASP A 5 -44.35 40.61 31.70
N ALA A 6 -43.62 39.49 31.59
CA ALA A 6 -43.73 38.22 32.34
C ALA A 6 -44.83 37.18 32.00
N SER A 7 -44.39 36.05 31.40
CA SER A 7 -44.48 34.67 31.96
C SER A 7 -44.15 33.63 30.86
N SER A 8 -43.02 32.93 30.94
CA SER A 8 -42.81 31.64 31.65
C SER A 8 -43.20 30.40 30.83
N HIS A 9 -42.23 29.80 30.13
CA HIS A 9 -41.91 28.38 30.25
C HIS A 9 -40.54 28.11 29.63
N ALA A 10 -39.51 27.93 30.45
CA ALA A 10 -38.24 27.34 30.04
C ALA A 10 -38.27 25.88 30.49
N GLU A 11 -38.49 24.97 29.55
CA GLU A 11 -38.25 23.55 29.78
C GLU A 11 -36.73 23.32 29.88
N ALA A 12 -36.35 22.67 30.97
CA ALA A 12 -34.98 22.34 31.31
C ALA A 12 -34.39 21.37 30.27
N GLY A 13 -33.49 21.88 29.44
CA GLY A 13 -32.57 21.05 28.66
C GLY A 13 -31.68 20.25 29.61
N VAL A 14 -31.91 18.94 29.66
CA VAL A 14 -30.99 17.97 30.26
C VAL A 14 -29.64 18.13 29.57
N LYS A 15 -28.67 18.74 30.27
CA LYS A 15 -27.26 18.70 29.88
C LYS A 15 -26.78 17.27 30.06
N VAL A 16 -26.80 16.52 28.96
CA VAL A 16 -25.98 15.31 28.82
C VAL A 16 -24.52 15.74 29.09
N PRO A 17 -23.80 15.11 30.03
CA PRO A 17 -22.39 15.39 30.23
C PRO A 17 -21.65 15.10 28.93
N LYS A 18 -20.92 16.10 28.40
CA LYS A 18 -19.92 15.86 27.36
C LYS A 18 -18.91 14.87 27.94
N GLU A 19 -19.00 13.63 27.49
CA GLU A 19 -17.92 12.65 27.53
C GLU A 19 -16.64 13.35 27.03
N PRO A 20 -15.48 13.18 27.69
CA PRO A 20 -14.25 13.78 27.19
C PRO A 20 -14.01 13.23 25.79
N GLU A 21 -14.12 14.11 24.79
CA GLU A 21 -13.74 13.84 23.42
C GLU A 21 -12.27 13.39 23.48
N ASP A 22 -12.03 12.08 23.36
CA ASP A 22 -10.69 11.53 23.14
C ASP A 22 -10.04 12.36 22.02
N PRO A 23 -8.79 12.81 22.19
CA PRO A 23 -8.14 13.60 21.17
C PRO A 23 -8.16 12.81 19.86
N LEU A 24 -8.80 13.38 18.84
CA LEU A 24 -8.73 12.91 17.47
C LEU A 24 -7.27 12.56 17.17
N PRO A 25 -6.97 11.37 16.61
CA PRO A 25 -5.59 10.94 16.38
C PRO A 25 -4.91 12.03 15.55
N GLY A 26 -3.96 12.71 16.19
CA GLY A 26 -3.24 13.83 15.61
C GLY A 26 -2.59 13.40 14.30
N GLU A 27 -2.48 14.37 13.40
CA GLU A 27 -1.62 14.31 12.24
C GLU A 27 -0.27 13.72 12.67
N VAL A 28 -0.03 12.46 12.35
CA VAL A 28 1.18 11.74 12.74
C VAL A 28 2.29 12.36 11.91
N GLU A 29 3.17 13.14 12.55
CA GLU A 29 4.36 13.64 11.87
C GLU A 29 5.10 12.44 11.25
N PRO A 30 5.51 12.53 9.98
CA PRO A 30 6.22 11.44 9.32
C PRO A 30 7.49 11.12 10.11
N THR A 31 7.73 9.84 10.32
CA THR A 31 8.95 9.38 10.96
C THR A 31 10.16 9.66 10.04
N PRO A 32 11.37 9.84 10.60
CA PRO A 32 12.59 9.99 9.79
C PRO A 32 12.79 8.85 8.77
N GLU A 33 12.31 7.65 9.09
CA GLU A 33 12.31 6.48 8.21
C GLU A 33 11.31 6.61 7.05
N GLU A 34 10.13 7.16 7.29
CA GLU A 34 9.14 7.46 6.24
C GLU A 34 9.63 8.56 5.32
N ASP A 35 10.24 9.62 5.87
CA ASP A 35 10.85 10.69 5.08
C ASP A 35 11.98 10.15 4.19
N ALA A 36 12.87 9.32 4.74
CA ALA A 36 13.93 8.70 3.96
C ALA A 36 13.37 7.73 2.91
N ALA A 37 12.37 6.93 3.25
CA ALA A 37 11.73 6.03 2.29
C ALA A 37 11.07 6.80 1.14
N GLN A 38 10.41 7.91 1.46
CA GLN A 38 9.78 8.80 0.49
C GLN A 38 10.82 9.50 -0.39
N ALA A 39 11.91 10.01 0.19
CA ALA A 39 13.00 10.64 -0.55
C ALA A 39 13.65 9.66 -1.54
N VAL A 40 13.88 8.42 -1.12
CA VAL A 40 14.42 7.38 -2.02
C VAL A 40 13.39 7.00 -3.09
N MET A 41 12.10 6.89 -2.74
CA MET A 41 11.05 6.60 -3.72
C MET A 41 10.91 7.72 -4.76
N GLN A 42 11.07 8.97 -4.33
CA GLN A 42 11.12 10.12 -5.23
C GLN A 42 12.34 10.06 -6.13
N TRP A 43 13.53 9.77 -5.59
CA TRP A 43 14.74 9.60 -6.38
C TRP A 43 14.57 8.52 -7.47
N LEU A 44 13.94 7.38 -7.14
CA LEU A 44 13.63 6.31 -8.12
C LEU A 44 12.62 6.75 -9.18
N THR A 45 11.74 7.68 -8.85
CA THR A 45 10.76 8.24 -9.80
C THR A 45 11.43 9.21 -10.76
N GLU A 46 12.37 10.02 -10.27
CA GLU A 46 13.15 10.98 -11.06
C GLU A 46 14.23 10.28 -11.90
N ASN A 47 14.72 9.13 -11.44
CA ASN A 47 15.73 8.30 -12.11
C ASN A 47 15.14 6.91 -12.44
N PRO A 48 14.19 6.84 -13.40
CA PRO A 48 13.53 5.58 -13.72
C PRO A 48 14.54 4.59 -14.31
N ASP A 49 14.73 3.47 -13.61
CA ASP A 49 15.56 2.35 -14.07
C ASP A 49 14.73 1.07 -14.13
N THR A 50 14.91 0.28 -15.19
CA THR A 50 14.25 -1.02 -15.36
C THR A 50 14.61 -2.05 -14.27
N ASN A 51 15.72 -1.84 -13.58
CA ASN A 51 16.23 -2.69 -12.51
C ASN A 51 15.78 -2.23 -11.11
N ALA A 52 15.12 -1.08 -11.01
CA ALA A 52 14.56 -0.62 -9.75
C ALA A 52 13.49 -1.62 -9.26
N GLY A 53 13.65 -2.08 -8.01
CA GLY A 53 12.61 -2.77 -7.27
C GLY A 53 11.67 -1.74 -6.64
N SER A 54 11.76 -1.59 -5.33
CA SER A 54 11.05 -0.54 -4.59
C SER A 54 11.76 -0.29 -3.27
N VAL A 55 11.27 0.74 -2.57
CA VAL A 55 11.63 1.05 -1.20
C VAL A 55 10.59 0.46 -0.27
N CYS A 56 11.04 -0.19 0.81
CA CYS A 56 10.19 -0.69 1.88
C CYS A 56 10.85 -0.43 3.23
N ILE A 57 10.05 -0.04 4.22
CA ILE A 57 10.48 -0.02 5.62
C ILE A 57 10.28 -1.44 6.15
N LEU A 58 11.32 -2.04 6.74
CA LEU A 58 11.20 -3.36 7.35
C LEU A 58 10.24 -3.34 8.55
N ARG A 59 9.76 -4.51 8.96
CA ARG A 59 8.88 -4.66 10.14
C ARG A 59 9.51 -4.21 11.46
N ASP A 60 10.82 -3.93 11.47
CA ASP A 60 11.50 -3.33 12.60
C ASP A 60 11.22 -1.82 12.73
N HIS A 61 10.56 -1.20 11.73
CA HIS A 61 10.27 0.23 11.62
C HIS A 61 11.49 1.14 11.75
N LYS A 62 12.68 0.61 11.46
CA LYS A 62 13.97 1.31 11.65
C LYS A 62 14.87 1.19 10.43
N THR A 63 14.65 0.18 9.60
CA THR A 63 15.49 -0.08 8.44
C THR A 63 14.70 0.19 7.17
N VAL A 64 15.14 1.19 6.41
CA VAL A 64 14.66 1.39 5.04
C VAL A 64 15.48 0.50 4.12
N VAL A 65 14.81 -0.26 3.27
CA VAL A 65 15.45 -1.16 2.31
C VAL A 65 15.05 -0.76 0.91
N VAL A 66 16.05 -0.67 0.04
CA VAL A 66 15.88 -0.47 -1.39
C VAL A 66 16.21 -1.78 -2.09
N TYR A 67 15.23 -2.36 -2.77
CA TYR A 67 15.45 -3.54 -3.58
C TYR A 67 15.92 -3.15 -4.98
N TRP A 68 17.03 -3.73 -5.42
CA TRP A 68 17.62 -3.45 -6.73
C TRP A 68 18.04 -4.73 -7.45
N LYS A 69 17.67 -4.85 -8.72
CA LYS A 69 18.08 -5.97 -9.56
C LYS A 69 19.48 -5.73 -10.14
N GLY A 70 20.39 -6.67 -9.94
CA GLY A 70 21.77 -6.52 -10.42
C GLY A 70 22.59 -5.54 -9.56
N ASP A 71 23.46 -4.76 -10.19
CA ASP A 71 24.35 -3.82 -9.48
C ASP A 71 23.72 -2.42 -9.40
N PRO A 72 23.59 -1.83 -8.21
CA PRO A 72 22.99 -0.51 -8.05
C PRO A 72 23.93 0.59 -8.59
N PRO A 73 23.40 1.62 -9.28
CA PRO A 73 24.21 2.71 -9.80
C PRO A 73 24.91 3.46 -8.67
N ALA A 74 26.12 3.96 -8.95
CA ALA A 74 26.93 4.66 -7.95
C ALA A 74 26.21 5.88 -7.34
N ASP A 75 25.36 6.54 -8.13
CA ASP A 75 24.59 7.69 -7.67
C ASP A 75 23.51 7.30 -6.66
N LEU A 76 22.83 6.15 -6.86
CA LEU A 76 21.93 5.60 -5.85
C LEU A 76 22.69 5.28 -4.57
N GLN A 77 23.84 4.61 -4.68
CA GLN A 77 24.67 4.25 -3.51
C GLN A 77 25.10 5.48 -2.71
N ARG A 78 25.50 6.56 -3.38
CA ARG A 78 25.82 7.84 -2.72
C ARG A 78 24.59 8.48 -2.08
N PHE A 79 23.45 8.45 -2.78
CA PHE A 79 22.20 9.03 -2.28
C PHE A 79 21.71 8.33 -1.00
N VAL A 80 21.68 6.99 -0.98
CA VAL A 80 21.27 6.25 0.24
C VAL A 80 22.28 6.40 1.39
N ALA A 81 23.58 6.49 1.09
CA ALA A 81 24.60 6.73 2.12
C ALA A 81 24.50 8.13 2.77
N GLY A 82 23.87 9.09 2.09
CA GLY A 82 23.63 10.44 2.61
C GLY A 82 22.34 10.58 3.43
N GLN A 83 21.54 9.53 3.59
CA GLN A 83 20.28 9.58 4.33
C GLN A 83 20.52 9.67 5.85
N PRO A 84 19.64 10.36 6.59
CA PRO A 84 19.77 10.52 8.04
C PRO A 84 19.52 9.23 8.83
N VAL A 85 18.88 8.24 8.20
CA VAL A 85 18.62 6.90 8.76
C VAL A 85 19.34 5.82 7.94
N PRO A 86 19.60 4.64 8.53
CA PRO A 86 20.19 3.53 7.79
C PRO A 86 19.30 3.07 6.64
N VAL A 87 19.77 3.28 5.40
CA VAL A 87 19.14 2.75 4.19
C VAL A 87 20.02 1.68 3.57
N ALA A 88 19.51 0.45 3.50
CA ALA A 88 20.24 -0.69 2.95
C ALA A 88 19.79 -0.99 1.53
N ILE A 89 20.73 -1.15 0.59
CA ILE A 89 20.42 -1.69 -0.73
C ILE A 89 20.49 -3.21 -0.67
N ARG A 90 19.40 -3.89 -1.01
CA ARG A 90 19.34 -5.33 -1.13
C ARG A 90 19.22 -5.73 -2.59
N LYS A 91 20.00 -6.74 -2.97
CA LYS A 91 19.89 -7.35 -4.28
C LYS A 91 18.58 -8.12 -4.38
N ALA A 92 17.80 -7.81 -5.41
CA ALA A 92 16.58 -8.52 -5.77
C ALA A 92 16.82 -9.37 -7.02
N THR A 93 16.14 -10.51 -7.10
CA THR A 93 16.16 -11.38 -8.28
C THR A 93 15.34 -10.77 -9.42
N TYR A 94 14.24 -10.12 -9.08
CA TYR A 94 13.28 -9.53 -10.02
C TYR A 94 13.17 -8.02 -9.78
N SER A 95 12.95 -7.25 -10.85
CA SER A 95 12.62 -5.83 -10.73
C SER A 95 11.12 -5.63 -10.51
N ARG A 96 10.73 -4.44 -10.05
CA ARG A 96 9.30 -4.13 -9.87
C ARG A 96 8.55 -4.15 -11.19
N ALA A 97 9.18 -3.68 -12.26
CA ALA A 97 8.58 -3.69 -13.59
C ALA A 97 8.24 -5.12 -14.04
N GLU A 98 9.14 -6.08 -13.82
CA GLU A 98 8.94 -7.49 -14.15
C GLU A 98 7.79 -8.10 -13.32
N LEU A 99 7.79 -7.88 -12.01
CA LEU A 99 6.76 -8.41 -11.12
C LEU A 99 5.38 -7.79 -11.40
N VAL A 100 5.32 -6.49 -11.71
CA VAL A 100 4.06 -5.82 -12.08
C VAL A 100 3.55 -6.31 -13.43
N ALA A 101 4.43 -6.48 -14.43
CA ALA A 101 4.06 -7.02 -15.72
C ALA A 101 3.54 -8.47 -15.58
N ALA A 102 4.23 -9.30 -14.82
CA ALA A 102 3.79 -10.66 -14.52
C ALA A 102 2.45 -10.69 -13.78
N ALA A 103 2.29 -9.87 -12.73
CA ALA A 103 1.03 -9.76 -11.99
C ALA A 103 -0.14 -9.33 -12.89
N ARG A 104 0.08 -8.38 -13.80
CA ARG A 104 -0.93 -7.92 -14.75
C ARG A 104 -1.31 -9.04 -15.73
N SER A 105 -0.33 -9.73 -16.29
CA SER A 105 -0.56 -10.89 -17.17
C SER A 105 -1.34 -12.00 -16.46
N LEU A 106 -1.02 -12.26 -15.19
CA LEU A 106 -1.73 -13.25 -14.37
C LEU A 106 -3.20 -12.87 -14.16
N LEU A 107 -3.47 -11.60 -13.85
CA LEU A 107 -4.83 -11.10 -13.63
C LEU A 107 -5.65 -11.11 -14.93
N GLU A 108 -5.06 -10.73 -16.05
CA GLU A 108 -5.72 -10.76 -17.37
C GLU A 108 -6.02 -12.19 -17.85
N ALA A 109 -5.10 -13.14 -17.62
CA ALA A 109 -5.28 -14.54 -18.01
C ALA A 109 -6.31 -15.28 -17.13
N ASN A 110 -6.58 -14.80 -15.91
CA ASN A 110 -7.42 -15.49 -14.92
C ASN A 110 -8.56 -14.59 -14.40
N LYS A 111 -9.15 -13.78 -15.29
CA LYS A 111 -10.28 -12.90 -14.95
C LYS A 111 -11.41 -13.68 -14.30
N GLY A 112 -11.90 -13.17 -13.18
CA GLY A 112 -12.98 -13.77 -12.39
C GLY A 112 -12.53 -14.83 -11.39
N VAL A 113 -11.28 -15.30 -11.47
CA VAL A 113 -10.68 -16.24 -10.51
C VAL A 113 -9.71 -15.51 -9.58
N ILE A 114 -8.78 -14.74 -10.15
CA ILE A 114 -7.87 -13.88 -9.40
C ILE A 114 -8.53 -12.53 -9.18
N SER A 115 -8.61 -12.10 -7.93
CA SER A 115 -9.14 -10.78 -7.56
C SER A 115 -8.05 -9.72 -7.55
N SER A 116 -6.87 -10.05 -7.02
CA SER A 116 -5.71 -9.16 -6.96
C SER A 116 -4.42 -9.92 -7.24
N ALA A 117 -3.51 -9.31 -7.97
CA ALA A 117 -2.14 -9.78 -8.13
C ALA A 117 -1.18 -8.59 -8.00
N GLY A 118 -0.06 -8.78 -7.30
CA GLY A 118 0.95 -7.73 -7.17
C GLY A 118 2.28 -8.25 -6.62
N PRO A 119 3.36 -7.46 -6.71
CA PRO A 119 4.65 -7.83 -6.16
C PRO A 119 4.58 -8.15 -4.65
N ASN A 120 5.41 -9.07 -4.21
CA ASN A 120 5.76 -9.23 -2.79
C ASN A 120 6.59 -8.05 -2.29
N ASP A 121 6.45 -7.71 -1.00
CA ASP A 121 7.15 -6.59 -0.37
C ASP A 121 8.68 -6.76 -0.42
N ASP A 122 9.14 -8.00 -0.48
CA ASP A 122 10.56 -8.38 -0.59
C ASP A 122 11.03 -8.61 -2.03
N PHE A 123 10.17 -8.37 -3.03
CA PHE A 123 10.46 -8.59 -4.46
C PHE A 123 10.86 -10.04 -4.78
N SER A 124 10.50 -11.00 -3.93
CA SER A 124 10.75 -12.44 -4.16
C SER A 124 9.86 -13.03 -5.25
N GLY A 125 8.75 -12.39 -5.58
CA GLY A 125 7.76 -12.91 -6.52
C GLY A 125 6.46 -12.10 -6.55
N VAL A 126 5.42 -12.74 -7.06
CA VAL A 126 4.07 -12.17 -7.17
C VAL A 126 3.13 -12.86 -6.18
N GLY A 127 2.52 -12.05 -5.32
CA GLY A 127 1.44 -12.48 -4.46
C GLY A 127 0.10 -12.35 -5.16
N ILE A 128 -0.73 -13.39 -5.07
CA ILE A 128 -2.06 -13.40 -5.66
C ILE A 128 -3.14 -13.72 -4.62
N SER A 129 -4.28 -13.06 -4.76
CA SER A 129 -5.49 -13.35 -4.00
C SER A 129 -6.58 -13.84 -4.95
N LEU A 130 -7.32 -14.84 -4.51
CA LEU A 130 -8.46 -15.37 -5.25
C LEU A 130 -9.73 -14.59 -4.89
N SER A 131 -10.67 -14.49 -5.84
CA SER A 131 -12.02 -13.99 -5.54
C SER A 131 -12.79 -14.99 -4.68
N SER A 132 -13.70 -14.50 -3.85
CA SER A 132 -14.65 -15.35 -3.10
C SER A 132 -15.57 -16.16 -4.02
N LYS A 133 -15.73 -15.70 -5.26
CA LYS A 133 -16.52 -16.36 -6.32
C LYS A 133 -15.71 -17.36 -7.14
N ALA A 134 -14.44 -17.53 -6.83
CA ALA A 134 -13.59 -18.48 -7.54
C ALA A 134 -14.12 -19.92 -7.35
N PRO A 135 -14.13 -20.75 -8.41
CA PRO A 135 -14.55 -22.14 -8.28
C PRO A 135 -13.59 -22.91 -7.35
N GLU A 136 -14.04 -24.00 -6.72
CA GLU A 136 -13.19 -24.82 -5.83
C GLU A 136 -11.92 -25.35 -6.54
N THR A 137 -11.98 -25.49 -7.87
CA THR A 137 -10.86 -25.87 -8.73
C THR A 137 -9.80 -24.77 -8.90
N ALA A 138 -10.07 -23.54 -8.47
CA ALA A 138 -9.17 -22.40 -8.61
C ALA A 138 -7.83 -22.62 -7.88
N LEU A 139 -7.83 -23.29 -6.72
CA LEU A 139 -6.60 -23.64 -6.00
C LEU A 139 -5.74 -24.63 -6.79
N ALA A 140 -6.35 -25.56 -7.52
CA ALA A 140 -5.62 -26.48 -8.39
C ALA A 140 -5.05 -25.75 -9.62
N ALA A 141 -5.84 -24.86 -10.23
CA ALA A 141 -5.37 -23.99 -11.32
C ALA A 141 -4.20 -23.11 -10.88
N LEU A 142 -4.24 -22.56 -9.66
CA LEU A 142 -3.16 -21.78 -9.04
C LEU A 142 -1.85 -22.56 -8.96
N ARG A 143 -1.93 -23.84 -8.53
CA ARG A 143 -0.76 -24.72 -8.43
C ARG A 143 -0.17 -25.02 -9.80
N ALA A 144 -1.02 -25.25 -10.80
CA ALA A 144 -0.56 -25.42 -12.17
C ALA A 144 0.10 -24.15 -12.72
N LEU A 145 -0.47 -22.97 -12.42
CA LEU A 145 0.11 -21.68 -12.76
C LEU A 145 1.49 -21.48 -12.14
N ARG A 146 1.64 -21.82 -10.85
CA ARG A 146 2.93 -21.72 -10.14
C ARG A 146 4.01 -22.58 -10.79
N ALA A 147 3.64 -23.72 -11.38
CA ALA A 147 4.59 -24.59 -12.08
C ALA A 147 5.02 -24.06 -13.46
N GLN A 148 4.25 -23.14 -14.06
CA GLN A 148 4.50 -22.59 -15.40
C GLN A 148 5.03 -21.16 -15.37
N SER A 149 4.98 -20.48 -14.22
CA SER A 149 5.42 -19.10 -14.10
C SER A 149 6.93 -18.99 -13.92
N GLU A 150 7.53 -18.04 -14.62
CA GLU A 150 8.96 -17.71 -14.50
C GLU A 150 9.27 -16.94 -13.19
N VAL A 151 8.23 -16.38 -12.56
CA VAL A 151 8.32 -15.70 -11.25
C VAL A 151 7.64 -16.54 -10.17
N PRO A 152 8.19 -16.62 -8.95
CA PRO A 152 7.54 -17.30 -7.85
C PRO A 152 6.16 -16.71 -7.58
N ILE A 153 5.14 -17.57 -7.54
CA ILE A 153 3.77 -17.20 -7.22
C ILE A 153 3.44 -17.66 -5.80
N GLU A 154 2.97 -16.72 -4.98
CA GLU A 154 2.52 -16.96 -3.61
C GLU A 154 1.02 -16.71 -3.46
N PHE A 155 0.32 -17.62 -2.78
CA PHE A 155 -1.10 -17.45 -2.47
C PHE A 155 -1.27 -16.65 -1.17
N ARG A 156 -1.91 -15.49 -1.26
CA ARG A 156 -2.17 -14.61 -0.10
C ARG A 156 -3.54 -14.82 0.55
N GLY A 157 -4.41 -15.61 -0.07
CA GLY A 157 -5.74 -15.91 0.44
C GLY A 157 -6.86 -15.52 -0.50
N VAL A 158 -8.09 -15.57 0.03
CA VAL A 158 -9.30 -15.18 -0.68
C VAL A 158 -9.65 -13.76 -0.25
N ARG A 159 -9.74 -12.83 -1.19
CA ARG A 159 -10.19 -11.44 -0.99
C ARG A 159 -10.97 -11.03 -2.21
N ASP A 160 -12.08 -10.32 -2.05
CA ASP A 160 -12.67 -9.63 -3.20
C ASP A 160 -12.07 -8.23 -3.29
N VAL A 161 -11.58 -7.87 -4.47
CA VAL A 161 -11.25 -6.47 -4.74
C VAL A 161 -12.56 -5.74 -4.93
N ILE A 162 -12.88 -4.83 -4.01
CA ILE A 162 -13.94 -3.86 -4.21
C ILE A 162 -13.43 -2.85 -5.25
N TYR A 163 -13.54 -3.19 -6.53
CA TYR A 163 -13.48 -2.18 -7.59
C TYR A 163 -14.79 -1.39 -7.52
N GLY A 164 -14.81 -0.32 -6.73
CA GLY A 164 -15.96 0.60 -6.67
C GLY A 164 -16.08 1.42 -5.39
N ARG A 165 -15.24 2.46 -5.22
CA ARG A 165 -15.84 3.76 -4.90
C ARG A 165 -16.09 4.45 -6.24
N PRO A 166 -17.34 4.62 -6.70
CA PRO A 166 -17.58 5.75 -7.60
C PRO A 166 -17.16 6.99 -6.82
N SER A 167 -16.24 7.79 -7.37
CA SER A 167 -16.15 9.17 -6.97
C SER A 167 -17.56 9.74 -7.11
N SER A 168 -18.21 10.04 -5.99
CA SER A 168 -19.33 10.97 -5.94
C SER A 168 -18.80 12.31 -6.41
N ARG A 169 -18.65 12.45 -7.72
CA ARG A 169 -18.53 13.73 -8.40
C ARG A 169 -19.97 14.21 -8.53
N THR A 170 -20.48 14.80 -7.46
CA THR A 170 -21.55 15.79 -7.57
C THR A 170 -21.03 16.84 -8.54
N PHE A 171 -21.51 16.78 -9.78
CA PHE A 171 -21.62 17.97 -10.60
C PHE A 171 -22.76 18.77 -9.99
N ASP A 172 -22.41 19.90 -9.39
CA ASP A 172 -23.30 21.05 -9.29
C ASP A 172 -23.07 21.90 -10.54
#